data_AF-A0A2X4Y3A9-F1
#
_entry.id   AF-A0A2X4Y3A9-F1
#
_cell.length_a   1.000
_cell.length_b   1.000
_cell.length_c   1.000
_cell.angle_alpha   90.00
_cell.angle_beta   90.00
_cell.angle_gamma   90.00
#
_symmetry.space_group_name_H-M   'P 1'
#
loop_
_entity.id
_entity.type
_entity.pdbx_description
1 polymer ?
#
loop_
_entity_poly.entity_id
_entity_poly.type
_entity_poly.pdbx_seq_one_letter_code
_entity_poly.pdbx_strand_id
1 'polypeptide(L)'
;MNGSGTNMLFSAAALLSLCLSSGAMAYEQFAPAKSRDLPPAETAWLFTQDSIKALGCNDFMLHKGIGDIKQYKIQFNSLPFSQRPLLPGGKIKCNLYPDYHNEGVANVVAWEEGTIDGVEYRVNHTGGAVVGFVGGELGWDFSCESRDVGQACYVKGDRFYLQYLAGQLPENVPAGYLISMGKKATDRITRVVIDGKNLASVNEQPYIDGELAADFVGQLKETSVIKVDFRTPDSGSAEVYTLEGNSAPILKASIPLLKKAAEAYSPKP
;
A
#
# COMPACT_ATOMS: atom_id res chain seq x y z
N MET A 1 50.53 5.67 -34.39
CA MET A 1 49.32 6.26 -33.76
C MET A 1 48.11 5.68 -34.46
N ASN A 2 47.07 5.35 -33.68
CA ASN A 2 45.79 4.70 -34.04
C ASN A 2 45.94 3.19 -34.32
N GLY A 3 45.23 2.26 -33.69
CA GLY A 3 44.14 2.31 -32.72
C GLY A 3 43.52 0.91 -32.73
N SER A 4 43.77 0.11 -31.69
CA SER A 4 43.26 -1.25 -31.55
C SER A 4 41.77 -1.22 -31.18
N GLY A 5 40.90 -1.43 -32.17
CA GLY A 5 39.48 -1.66 -31.96
C GLY A 5 39.20 -3.14 -31.71
N THR A 6 39.21 -3.56 -30.44
CA THR A 6 38.65 -4.83 -30.03
C THR A 6 37.13 -4.71 -30.00
N ASN A 7 36.46 -5.32 -30.98
CA ASN A 7 35.03 -5.58 -30.95
C ASN A 7 34.73 -6.57 -29.81
N MET A 8 34.32 -6.06 -28.64
CA MET A 8 33.66 -6.88 -27.64
C MET A 8 32.19 -7.06 -28.05
N LEU A 9 31.91 -8.21 -28.66
CA LEU A 9 30.56 -8.78 -28.69
C LEU A 9 30.15 -9.11 -27.25
N PHE A 10 29.55 -8.15 -26.55
CA PHE A 10 28.83 -8.43 -25.31
C PHE A 10 27.54 -9.17 -25.67
N SER A 11 27.56 -10.48 -25.41
CA SER A 11 26.39 -11.33 -25.53
C SER A 11 25.25 -10.78 -24.66
N ALA A 12 24.15 -10.40 -25.30
CA ALA A 12 22.93 -9.85 -24.69
C ALA A 12 22.25 -10.82 -23.69
N ALA A 13 22.80 -12.02 -23.50
CA ALA A 13 22.32 -13.01 -22.53
C ALA A 13 22.87 -12.80 -21.10
N ALA A 14 23.90 -11.97 -20.87
CA ALA A 14 24.48 -11.78 -19.54
C ALA A 14 23.89 -10.59 -18.74
N LEU A 15 23.15 -9.69 -19.39
CA LEU A 15 22.50 -8.55 -18.73
C LEU A 15 21.04 -8.83 -18.32
N LEU A 16 20.45 -9.94 -18.78
CA LEU A 16 19.08 -10.32 -18.39
C LEU A 16 19.02 -11.11 -17.06
N SER A 17 20.16 -11.53 -16.50
CA SER A 17 20.20 -12.32 -15.26
C SER A 17 20.47 -11.52 -13.98
N LEU A 18 20.67 -10.19 -14.07
CA LEU A 18 20.97 -9.34 -12.90
C LEU A 18 19.77 -8.50 -12.42
N CYS A 19 18.62 -8.55 -13.10
CA CYS A 19 17.40 -7.84 -12.67
C CYS A 19 16.35 -8.75 -12.02
N LEU A 20 16.60 -10.07 -11.90
CA LEU A 20 15.63 -11.03 -11.38
C LEU A 20 15.89 -11.50 -9.94
N SER A 21 17.02 -11.16 -9.32
CA SER A 21 17.36 -11.64 -7.97
C SER A 21 16.85 -10.73 -6.84
N SER A 22 16.66 -9.43 -7.07
CA SER A 22 16.11 -8.51 -6.06
C SER A 22 14.58 -8.56 -5.99
N GLY A 23 13.90 -8.92 -7.09
CA GLY A 23 12.45 -9.08 -7.14
C GLY A 23 11.95 -10.39 -6.50
N ALA A 24 12.74 -11.46 -6.55
CA ALA A 24 12.37 -12.76 -5.99
C ALA A 24 12.41 -12.79 -4.45
N MET A 25 13.35 -12.06 -3.84
CA MET A 25 13.49 -11.94 -2.37
C MET A 25 12.41 -11.05 -1.74
N ALA A 26 11.91 -10.05 -2.48
CA ALA A 26 10.73 -9.31 -2.05
C ALA A 26 9.51 -10.24 -2.07
N TYR A 27 9.29 -11.00 -3.14
CA TYR A 27 8.08 -11.80 -3.33
C TYR A 27 7.92 -12.97 -2.34
N GLU A 28 9.00 -13.63 -1.88
CA GLU A 28 8.88 -14.73 -0.91
C GLU A 28 8.41 -14.27 0.49
N GLN A 29 8.60 -13.01 0.86
CA GLN A 29 8.08 -12.43 2.12
C GLN A 29 6.56 -12.14 2.06
N PHE A 30 6.02 -12.09 0.83
CA PHE A 30 4.62 -11.79 0.52
C PHE A 30 3.83 -13.00 -0.01
N ALA A 31 4.47 -14.15 -0.24
CA ALA A 31 3.83 -15.35 -0.78
C ALA A 31 3.36 -16.34 0.31
N PRO A 32 2.09 -16.80 0.29
CA PRO A 32 1.57 -17.76 1.26
C PRO A 32 1.89 -19.21 0.83
N ALA A 33 3.01 -19.80 1.27
CA ALA A 33 3.23 -21.25 1.03
C ALA A 33 4.16 -22.01 1.99
N LYS A 34 4.97 -21.34 2.83
CA LYS A 34 5.93 -22.05 3.71
C LYS A 34 5.82 -21.62 5.17
N SER A 35 4.61 -21.48 5.68
CA SER A 35 4.36 -21.13 7.08
C SER A 35 3.79 -22.31 7.87
N ARG A 36 4.07 -22.33 9.17
CA ARG A 36 3.50 -23.25 10.15
C ARG A 36 2.94 -22.46 11.33
N ASP A 37 1.94 -23.03 11.99
CA ASP A 37 1.48 -22.53 13.28
C ASP A 37 2.58 -22.72 14.33
N LEU A 38 2.58 -21.84 15.34
CA LEU A 38 3.46 -21.96 16.49
C LEU A 38 2.79 -22.77 17.60
N PRO A 39 3.46 -23.79 18.16
CA PRO A 39 3.03 -24.42 19.41
C PRO A 39 2.88 -23.38 20.53
N PRO A 40 1.97 -23.61 21.50
CA PRO A 40 1.72 -22.64 22.58
C PRO A 40 2.96 -22.21 23.35
N ALA A 41 3.95 -23.09 23.51
CA ALA A 41 5.21 -22.78 24.18
C ALA A 41 6.14 -21.85 23.39
N GLU A 42 6.14 -21.92 22.06
CA GLU A 42 6.88 -20.97 21.20
C GLU A 42 6.16 -19.63 21.17
N THR A 43 4.84 -19.63 21.05
CA THR A 43 4.00 -18.43 21.10
C THR A 43 4.16 -17.67 22.43
N ALA A 44 4.10 -18.38 23.56
CA ALA A 44 4.30 -17.76 24.88
C ALA A 44 5.70 -17.15 25.02
N TRP A 45 6.73 -17.80 24.46
CA TRP A 45 8.09 -17.26 24.45
C TRP A 45 8.23 -16.03 23.56
N LEU A 46 7.57 -16.00 22.39
CA LEU A 46 7.56 -14.81 21.53
C LEU A 46 6.97 -13.59 22.25
N PHE A 47 5.90 -13.78 23.01
CA PHE A 47 5.29 -12.69 23.80
C PHE A 47 6.20 -12.15 24.92
N THR A 48 7.26 -12.86 25.33
CA THR A 48 8.23 -12.31 26.29
C THR A 48 9.28 -11.40 25.63
N GLN A 49 9.44 -11.47 24.30
CA GLN A 49 10.43 -10.69 23.55
C GLN A 49 10.00 -9.23 23.41
N ASP A 50 10.90 -8.30 23.73
CA ASP A 50 10.59 -6.86 23.67
C ASP A 50 10.31 -6.36 22.24
N SER A 51 10.98 -6.96 21.23
CA SER A 51 10.70 -6.67 19.83
C SER A 51 9.28 -7.07 19.40
N ILE A 52 8.70 -8.11 20.01
CA ILE A 52 7.33 -8.55 19.74
C ILE A 52 6.31 -7.69 20.49
N LYS A 53 6.57 -7.36 21.76
CA LYS A 53 5.72 -6.43 22.52
C LYS A 53 5.59 -5.10 21.79
N ALA A 54 6.64 -4.68 21.09
CA ALA A 54 6.63 -3.45 20.32
C ALA A 54 5.73 -3.46 19.07
N LEU A 55 5.28 -4.62 18.61
CA LEU A 55 4.44 -4.76 17.41
C LEU A 55 2.95 -4.93 17.73
N GLY A 56 2.60 -5.30 18.97
CA GLY A 56 1.21 -5.52 19.36
C GLY A 56 0.54 -6.71 18.65
N CYS A 57 1.31 -7.72 18.25
CA CYS A 57 0.83 -8.88 17.51
C CYS A 57 -0.31 -9.62 18.25
N ASN A 58 -1.39 -9.92 17.54
CA ASN A 58 -2.48 -10.77 17.99
C ASN A 58 -2.20 -12.25 17.73
N ASP A 59 -1.66 -12.55 16.54
CA ASP A 59 -1.38 -13.91 16.08
C ASP A 59 0.00 -13.97 15.43
N PHE A 60 0.55 -15.18 15.31
CA PHE A 60 1.85 -15.41 14.70
C PHE A 60 1.80 -16.54 13.69
N MET A 61 2.60 -16.41 12.63
CA MET A 61 2.96 -17.51 11.75
C MET A 61 4.47 -17.58 11.59
N LEU A 62 5.00 -18.80 11.53
CA LEU A 62 6.43 -19.03 11.46
C LEU A 62 6.80 -19.68 10.14
N HIS A 63 7.81 -19.16 9.45
CA HIS A 63 8.35 -19.79 8.26
C HIS A 63 8.90 -21.19 8.59
N LYS A 64 8.58 -22.20 7.77
CA LYS A 64 8.95 -23.62 7.95
C LYS A 64 10.47 -23.85 8.01
N GLY A 65 11.26 -22.94 7.46
CA GLY A 65 12.72 -22.96 7.56
C GLY A 65 13.27 -22.68 8.96
N ILE A 66 12.43 -22.20 9.88
CA ILE A 66 12.79 -22.01 11.29
C ILE A 66 12.34 -23.25 12.08
N GLY A 67 13.33 -24.00 12.57
CA GLY A 67 13.12 -25.18 13.41
C GLY A 67 12.59 -24.79 14.79
N ASP A 68 13.47 -24.24 15.64
CA ASP A 68 13.14 -23.72 16.97
C ASP A 68 13.39 -22.20 16.99
N ILE A 69 12.31 -21.42 17.12
CA ILE A 69 12.38 -19.95 17.11
C ILE A 69 13.19 -19.38 18.28
N LYS A 70 13.35 -20.13 19.38
CA LYS A 70 14.10 -19.69 20.57
C LYS A 70 15.59 -19.54 20.32
N GLN A 71 16.11 -20.13 19.24
CA GLN A 71 17.50 -20.02 18.82
C GLN A 71 17.76 -18.75 17.99
N TYR A 72 16.70 -18.03 17.62
CA TYR A 72 16.81 -16.85 16.77
C TYR A 72 16.72 -15.57 17.59
N LYS A 73 17.54 -14.58 17.23
CA LYS A 73 17.33 -13.19 17.61
C LYS A 73 16.18 -12.62 16.79
N ILE A 74 15.17 -12.08 17.46
CA ILE A 74 13.98 -11.51 16.82
C ILE A 74 14.19 -10.02 16.54
N GLN A 75 14.01 -9.60 15.29
CA GLN A 75 14.11 -8.20 14.88
C GLN A 75 13.02 -7.81 13.87
N PHE A 76 12.81 -6.51 13.72
CA PHE A 76 12.01 -5.92 12.64
C PHE A 76 12.70 -4.62 12.18
N ASN A 77 12.48 -4.23 10.93
CA ASN A 77 13.20 -3.09 10.33
C ASN A 77 12.79 -1.75 10.95
N SER A 78 11.51 -1.42 10.80
CA SER A 78 10.94 -0.13 11.21
C SER A 78 9.44 -0.30 11.45
N LEU A 79 8.88 0.61 12.25
CA LEU A 79 7.45 0.68 12.56
C LEU A 79 6.89 1.98 11.96
N PRO A 80 6.36 1.95 10.72
CA PRO A 80 5.70 3.10 10.12
C PRO A 80 4.44 3.56 10.85
N PHE A 81 3.81 2.66 11.62
CA PHE A 81 2.64 2.93 12.46
C PHE A 81 2.92 2.63 13.93
N SER A 82 2.02 3.09 14.80
CA SER A 82 2.03 2.68 16.21
C SER A 82 1.75 1.18 16.38
N GLN A 83 1.94 0.66 17.59
CA GLN A 83 1.70 -0.75 17.95
C GLN A 83 0.22 -1.15 17.98
N ARG A 84 -0.68 -0.20 17.71
CA ARG A 84 -2.12 -0.41 17.73
C ARG A 84 -2.64 -0.56 16.31
N PRO A 85 -3.68 -1.38 16.11
CA PRO A 85 -4.40 -1.38 14.85
C PRO A 85 -4.85 0.03 14.46
N LEU A 86 -4.78 0.37 13.18
CA LEU A 86 -5.26 1.61 12.58
C LEU A 86 -6.76 1.76 12.76
N LEU A 87 -7.49 0.64 12.68
CA LEU A 87 -8.95 0.62 12.81
C LEU A 87 -9.43 -0.24 13.98
N PRO A 88 -10.53 0.14 14.64
CA PRO A 88 -11.14 -0.68 15.68
C PRO A 88 -11.50 -2.07 15.13
N GLY A 89 -11.08 -3.11 15.85
CA GLY A 89 -11.34 -4.51 15.47
C GLY A 89 -10.32 -5.11 14.51
N GLY A 90 -9.38 -4.32 13.97
CA GLY A 90 -8.23 -4.84 13.23
C GLY A 90 -7.34 -5.74 14.10
N LYS A 91 -6.69 -6.72 13.47
CA LYS A 91 -5.76 -7.65 14.13
C LYS A 91 -4.41 -7.62 13.45
N ILE A 92 -3.35 -7.45 14.23
CA ILE A 92 -1.98 -7.49 13.75
C ILE A 92 -1.50 -8.95 13.77
N LYS A 93 -1.31 -9.55 12.60
CA LYS A 93 -0.68 -10.85 12.40
C LYS A 93 0.80 -10.69 12.11
N CYS A 94 1.65 -11.38 12.85
CA CYS A 94 3.09 -11.29 12.73
C CYS A 94 3.68 -12.54 12.11
N ASN A 95 4.28 -12.39 10.94
CA ASN A 95 4.94 -13.47 10.20
C ASN A 95 6.44 -13.40 10.46
N LEU A 96 7.04 -14.50 10.89
CA LEU A 96 8.48 -14.59 11.16
C LEU A 96 9.19 -15.35 10.05
N TYR A 97 10.21 -14.73 9.47
CA TYR A 97 11.03 -15.28 8.40
C TYR A 97 12.50 -15.33 8.81
N PRO A 98 13.26 -16.35 8.40
CA PRO A 98 14.71 -16.33 8.60
C PRO A 98 15.31 -15.17 7.80
N ASP A 99 16.27 -14.48 8.40
CA ASP A 99 17.10 -13.54 7.66
C ASP A 99 18.16 -14.33 6.88
N TYR A 100 17.99 -14.45 5.56
CA TYR A 100 18.93 -15.18 4.71
C TYR A 100 20.30 -14.52 4.60
N HIS A 101 20.46 -13.27 5.06
CA HIS A 101 21.73 -12.57 5.11
C HIS A 101 22.39 -12.64 6.49
N ASN A 102 21.64 -12.94 7.55
CA ASN A 102 22.11 -12.98 8.93
C ASN A 102 21.66 -14.28 9.62
N GLU A 103 22.54 -15.28 9.66
CA GLU A 103 22.25 -16.55 10.34
C GLU A 103 21.90 -16.32 11.82
N GLY A 104 20.91 -17.07 12.33
CA GLY A 104 20.41 -16.93 13.70
C GLY A 104 19.53 -15.70 13.93
N VAL A 105 19.08 -15.02 12.88
CA VAL A 105 18.18 -13.87 12.97
C VAL A 105 16.85 -14.16 12.29
N ALA A 106 15.75 -13.80 12.94
CA ALA A 106 14.40 -13.90 12.39
C ALA A 106 13.79 -12.50 12.28
N ASN A 107 13.39 -12.14 11.06
CA ASN A 107 12.71 -10.89 10.74
C ASN A 107 11.20 -11.05 10.92
N VAL A 108 10.59 -10.10 11.61
CA VAL A 108 9.14 -10.03 11.80
C VAL A 108 8.53 -9.09 10.78
N VAL A 109 7.53 -9.59 10.05
CA VAL A 109 6.67 -8.80 9.17
C VAL A 109 5.27 -8.78 9.78
N ALA A 110 4.83 -7.62 10.26
CA ALA A 110 3.52 -7.44 10.86
C ALA A 110 2.51 -6.93 9.81
N TRP A 111 1.33 -7.54 9.78
CA TRP A 111 0.20 -7.18 8.93
C TRP A 111 -1.02 -6.94 9.78
N GLU A 112 -1.63 -5.77 9.69
CA GLU A 112 -2.99 -5.61 10.18
C GLU A 112 -3.97 -6.14 9.14
N GLU A 113 -4.91 -6.96 9.60
CA GLU A 113 -6.03 -7.47 8.82
C GLU A 113 -7.33 -7.13 9.53
N GLY A 114 -8.36 -6.78 8.75
CA GLY A 114 -9.68 -6.47 9.29
C GLY A 114 -10.71 -6.25 8.20
N THR A 115 -11.87 -5.75 8.59
CA THR A 115 -12.98 -5.46 7.68
C THR A 115 -13.56 -4.07 7.94
N ILE A 116 -13.88 -3.34 6.88
CA ILE A 116 -14.56 -2.03 6.92
C ILE A 116 -15.82 -2.17 6.09
N ASP A 117 -16.99 -2.01 6.71
CA ASP A 117 -18.28 -2.18 6.03
C ASP A 117 -18.38 -3.51 5.23
N GLY A 118 -17.83 -4.60 5.78
CA GLY A 118 -17.80 -5.92 5.13
C GLY A 118 -16.71 -6.11 4.06
N VAL A 119 -15.93 -5.07 3.74
CA VAL A 119 -14.80 -5.14 2.82
C VAL A 119 -13.52 -5.44 3.59
N GLU A 120 -12.83 -6.51 3.21
CA GLU A 120 -11.55 -6.91 3.81
C GLU A 120 -10.44 -5.91 3.46
N TYR A 121 -9.56 -5.62 4.42
CA TYR A 121 -8.31 -4.90 4.16
C TYR A 121 -7.15 -5.59 4.84
N ARG A 122 -5.96 -5.35 4.28
CA ARG A 122 -4.70 -5.80 4.85
C ARG A 122 -3.61 -4.77 4.61
N VAL A 123 -2.89 -4.34 5.65
CA VAL A 123 -1.81 -3.34 5.54
C VAL A 123 -0.60 -3.75 6.39
N ASN A 124 0.62 -3.52 5.93
CA ASN A 124 1.81 -3.86 6.72
C ASN A 124 2.11 -2.78 7.77
N HIS A 125 2.61 -3.23 8.92
CA HIS A 125 3.05 -2.41 10.05
C HIS A 125 4.57 -2.41 10.21
N THR A 126 5.29 -3.04 9.30
CA THR A 126 6.74 -3.20 9.36
C THR A 126 7.39 -2.99 8.00
N GLY A 127 8.53 -2.30 7.99
CA GLY A 127 9.33 -2.06 6.77
C GLY A 127 9.39 -0.59 6.37
N GLY A 128 10.27 -0.28 5.42
CA GLY A 128 10.48 1.09 4.94
C GLY A 128 9.34 1.62 4.07
N ALA A 129 8.63 0.72 3.37
CA ALA A 129 7.44 1.05 2.60
C ALA A 129 6.20 0.48 3.30
N VAL A 130 5.15 1.29 3.40
CA VAL A 130 3.83 0.81 3.77
C VAL A 130 3.11 0.38 2.51
N VAL A 131 2.65 -0.86 2.47
CA VAL A 131 1.93 -1.51 1.37
C VAL A 131 0.78 -2.34 1.92
N GLY A 132 -0.26 -2.52 1.12
CA GLY A 132 -1.44 -3.29 1.50
C GLY A 132 -2.46 -3.39 0.39
N PHE A 133 -3.64 -3.89 0.74
CA PHE A 133 -4.76 -4.06 -0.17
C PHE A 133 -6.09 -3.77 0.53
N VAL A 134 -7.08 -3.28 -0.22
CA VAL A 134 -8.48 -3.14 0.20
C VAL A 134 -9.38 -3.87 -0.80
N GLY A 135 -10.22 -4.79 -0.34
CA GLY A 135 -11.02 -5.69 -1.18
C GLY A 135 -10.43 -7.08 -1.38
N GLY A 136 -9.57 -7.54 -0.47
CA GLY A 136 -8.91 -8.85 -0.53
C GLY A 136 -7.66 -8.88 -1.43
N GLU A 137 -7.16 -10.07 -1.76
CA GLU A 137 -5.89 -10.26 -2.51
C GLU A 137 -5.91 -9.67 -3.93
N LEU A 138 -7.10 -9.54 -4.53
CA LEU A 138 -7.31 -8.92 -5.85
C LEU A 138 -7.95 -7.52 -5.72
N GLY A 139 -7.87 -6.93 -4.54
CA GLY A 139 -8.39 -5.62 -4.22
C GLY A 139 -7.55 -4.49 -4.80
N TRP A 140 -7.77 -3.29 -4.27
CA TRP A 140 -7.03 -2.10 -4.63
C TRP A 140 -5.75 -2.00 -3.81
N ASP A 141 -4.66 -1.61 -4.45
CA ASP A 141 -3.36 -1.43 -3.81
C ASP A 141 -3.45 -0.27 -2.82
N PHE A 142 -2.95 -0.46 -1.61
CA PHE A 142 -2.78 0.56 -0.59
C PHE A 142 -1.29 0.84 -0.40
N SER A 143 -0.92 2.11 -0.21
CA SER A 143 0.45 2.49 0.14
C SER A 143 0.48 3.79 0.93
N CYS A 144 1.49 3.94 1.78
CA CYS A 144 1.87 5.22 2.35
C CYS A 144 3.34 5.52 2.05
N GLU A 145 3.59 6.75 1.63
CA GLU A 145 4.90 7.22 1.22
C GLU A 145 5.24 8.54 1.91
N SER A 146 6.52 8.68 2.27
CA SER A 146 7.10 9.97 2.59
C SER A 146 7.40 10.70 1.30
N ARG A 147 6.91 11.92 1.14
CA ARG A 147 7.34 12.84 0.09
C ARG A 147 8.10 13.99 0.73
N ASP A 148 8.91 14.69 -0.07
CA ASP A 148 9.62 15.93 0.35
C ASP A 148 8.68 16.98 0.95
N VAL A 149 7.39 16.83 0.67
CA VAL A 149 6.31 17.78 0.89
C VAL A 149 5.27 17.32 1.92
N GLY A 150 5.49 16.16 2.54
CA GLY A 150 4.61 15.59 3.54
C GLY A 150 4.32 14.11 3.33
N GLN A 151 3.44 13.58 4.16
CA GLN A 151 3.02 12.19 4.13
C GLN A 151 1.76 12.03 3.29
N ALA A 152 1.77 11.06 2.38
CA ALA A 152 0.61 10.72 1.58
C ALA A 152 0.33 9.23 1.69
N CYS A 153 -0.92 8.89 1.99
CA CYS A 153 -1.42 7.53 1.81
C CYS A 153 -2.39 7.53 0.63
N TYR A 154 -2.40 6.46 -0.14
CA TYR A 154 -3.29 6.31 -1.28
C TYR A 154 -3.79 4.88 -1.43
N VAL A 155 -5.00 4.75 -1.98
CA VAL A 155 -5.47 3.52 -2.60
C VAL A 155 -5.56 3.71 -4.10
N LYS A 156 -5.25 2.65 -4.81
CA LYS A 156 -5.15 2.64 -6.26
C LYS A 156 -5.90 1.43 -6.82
N GLY A 157 -6.90 1.72 -7.65
CA GLY A 157 -7.47 0.76 -8.59
C GLY A 157 -6.73 0.78 -9.93
N ASP A 158 -7.33 0.20 -10.97
CA ASP A 158 -6.69 0.11 -12.30
C ASP A 158 -6.21 1.48 -12.83
N ARG A 159 -7.12 2.47 -12.83
CA ARG A 159 -6.86 3.83 -13.32
C ARG A 159 -7.29 4.92 -12.37
N PHE A 160 -7.78 4.59 -11.18
CA PHE A 160 -8.33 5.55 -10.24
C PHE A 160 -7.54 5.54 -8.94
N TYR A 161 -7.26 6.73 -8.42
CA TYR A 161 -6.50 6.93 -7.20
C TYR A 161 -7.29 7.80 -6.25
N LEU A 162 -7.41 7.35 -5.00
CA LEU A 162 -7.86 8.17 -3.88
C LEU A 162 -6.69 8.31 -2.92
N GLN A 163 -6.31 9.55 -2.62
CA GLN A 163 -5.22 9.89 -1.72
C GLN A 163 -5.75 10.71 -0.55
N TYR A 164 -5.08 10.64 0.60
CA TYR A 164 -5.31 11.55 1.71
C TYR A 164 -3.99 12.20 2.14
N LEU A 165 -4.02 13.53 2.21
CA LEU A 165 -2.89 14.38 2.60
C LEU A 165 -3.15 14.92 4.00
N ALA A 166 -2.31 14.55 4.96
CA ALA A 166 -2.43 15.04 6.34
C ALA A 166 -1.97 16.50 6.52
N GLY A 167 -1.23 17.05 5.55
CA GLY A 167 -0.74 18.42 5.53
C GLY A 167 -0.86 19.07 4.15
N GLN A 168 -0.60 20.38 4.09
CA GLN A 168 -0.66 21.16 2.84
C GLN A 168 0.62 20.97 2.03
N LEU A 169 0.50 20.77 0.71
CA LEU A 169 1.66 20.70 -0.19
C LEU A 169 2.13 22.11 -0.61
N PRO A 170 3.41 22.30 -1.01
CA PRO A 170 3.96 23.59 -1.43
C PRO A 170 3.24 24.25 -2.61
N GLU A 171 2.51 23.48 -3.42
CA GLU A 171 1.76 23.96 -4.60
C GLU A 171 0.35 24.48 -4.26
N ASN A 172 0.09 24.87 -3.01
CA ASN A 172 -1.23 25.29 -2.52
C ASN A 172 -2.33 24.22 -2.58
N VAL A 173 -1.97 22.94 -2.72
CA VAL A 173 -2.95 21.84 -2.61
C VAL A 173 -3.35 21.69 -1.14
N PRO A 174 -4.64 21.88 -0.80
CA PRO A 174 -5.09 21.81 0.59
C PRO A 174 -4.95 20.40 1.16
N ALA A 175 -4.77 20.31 2.47
CA ALA A 175 -4.87 19.03 3.18
C ALA A 175 -6.27 18.41 2.98
N GLY A 176 -6.35 17.09 2.98
CA GLY A 176 -7.60 16.35 2.75
C GLY A 176 -7.49 15.33 1.63
N TYR A 177 -8.62 15.02 1.00
CA TYR A 177 -8.69 14.02 -0.07
C TYR A 177 -8.23 14.60 -1.40
N LEU A 178 -7.57 13.75 -2.19
CA LEU A 178 -7.21 14.04 -3.57
C LEU A 178 -7.59 12.86 -4.45
N ILE A 179 -8.28 13.14 -5.56
CA ILE A 179 -8.76 12.13 -6.51
C ILE A 179 -8.08 12.36 -7.84
N SER A 180 -7.49 11.33 -8.44
CA SER A 180 -6.78 11.44 -9.73
C SER A 180 -6.99 10.22 -10.61
N MET A 181 -6.70 10.39 -11.91
CA MET A 181 -6.81 9.35 -12.94
C MET A 181 -5.44 8.97 -13.53
N GLY A 182 -5.31 7.70 -13.92
CA GLY A 182 -4.18 7.16 -14.69
C GLY A 182 -2.92 6.84 -13.88
N LYS A 183 -2.01 6.07 -14.49
CA LYS A 183 -0.67 5.80 -13.91
C LYS A 183 0.23 7.05 -13.85
N LYS A 184 -0.06 8.06 -14.68
CA LYS A 184 0.67 9.32 -14.76
C LYS A 184 -0.24 10.43 -14.23
N ALA A 185 0.26 11.25 -13.30
CA ALA A 185 -0.45 12.36 -12.65
C ALA A 185 -0.76 13.55 -13.59
N THR A 186 -1.11 13.28 -14.85
CA THR A 186 -1.24 14.26 -15.93
C THR A 186 -2.58 14.18 -16.65
N ASP A 187 -3.36 13.12 -16.44
CA ASP A 187 -4.69 12.95 -17.03
C ASP A 187 -5.65 13.96 -16.42
N ARG A 188 -6.23 14.83 -17.26
CA ARG A 188 -7.07 15.95 -16.79
C ARG A 188 -8.50 15.48 -16.60
N ILE A 189 -9.02 15.57 -15.38
CA ILE A 189 -10.40 15.22 -15.08
C ILE A 189 -11.31 16.36 -15.53
N THR A 190 -12.21 16.07 -16.47
CA THR A 190 -13.13 17.06 -17.04
C THR A 190 -14.52 16.97 -16.43
N ARG A 191 -14.93 15.79 -15.95
CA ARG A 191 -16.23 15.59 -15.29
C ARG A 191 -16.19 14.39 -14.35
N VAL A 192 -16.90 14.50 -13.23
CA VAL A 192 -17.22 13.37 -12.35
C VAL A 192 -18.71 13.30 -12.12
N VAL A 193 -19.28 12.10 -12.28
CA VAL A 193 -20.69 11.81 -12.09
C VAL A 193 -20.84 10.70 -11.05
N ILE A 194 -21.62 10.93 -10.01
CA ILE A 194 -21.97 9.92 -9.00
C ILE A 194 -23.48 9.69 -9.08
N ASP A 195 -23.89 8.45 -9.35
CA ASP A 195 -25.31 8.06 -9.43
C ASP A 195 -26.14 8.96 -10.37
N GLY A 196 -25.54 9.36 -11.50
CA GLY A 196 -26.16 10.24 -12.49
C GLY A 196 -26.14 11.73 -12.14
N LYS A 197 -25.59 12.13 -10.99
CA LYS A 197 -25.43 13.53 -10.58
C LYS A 197 -24.01 14.00 -10.82
N ASN A 198 -23.85 15.12 -11.51
CA ASN A 198 -22.54 15.74 -11.70
C ASN A 198 -22.06 16.33 -10.39
N LEU A 199 -20.80 16.07 -10.06
CA LEU A 199 -20.04 16.92 -9.15
C LEU A 199 -19.86 18.30 -9.83
N ALA A 200 -19.79 19.39 -9.06
CA ALA A 200 -19.62 20.73 -9.62
C ALA A 200 -18.38 20.86 -10.53
N SER A 201 -18.33 21.94 -11.33
CA SER A 201 -17.36 22.13 -12.43
C SER A 201 -15.92 21.83 -12.00
N VAL A 202 -15.36 20.76 -12.56
CA VAL A 202 -13.96 20.37 -12.38
C VAL A 202 -13.10 21.26 -13.29
N ASN A 203 -12.06 21.91 -12.77
CA ASN A 203 -11.23 22.90 -13.50
C ASN A 203 -10.23 22.28 -14.49
N GLU A 204 -10.57 21.14 -15.12
CA GLU A 204 -9.69 20.34 -15.99
C GLU A 204 -8.28 20.10 -15.40
N GLN A 205 -8.18 19.99 -14.08
CA GLN A 205 -6.94 19.68 -13.37
C GLN A 205 -6.66 18.18 -13.41
N PRO A 206 -5.39 17.75 -13.21
CA PRO A 206 -5.07 16.32 -13.13
C PRO A 206 -5.61 15.64 -11.86
N TYR A 207 -6.20 16.41 -10.95
CA TYR A 207 -6.80 15.93 -9.73
C TYR A 207 -7.96 16.81 -9.25
N ILE A 208 -8.77 16.26 -8.35
CA ILE A 208 -9.80 16.95 -7.58
C ILE A 208 -9.34 17.02 -6.12
N ASP A 209 -9.38 18.20 -5.51
CA ASP A 209 -8.99 18.44 -4.13
C ASP A 209 -10.03 19.28 -3.37
N GLY A 210 -9.72 19.62 -2.11
CA GLY A 210 -10.49 20.57 -1.30
C GLY A 210 -11.94 20.16 -1.07
N GLU A 211 -12.86 21.14 -1.12
CA GLU A 211 -14.30 20.93 -0.91
C GLU A 211 -14.89 19.97 -1.94
N LEU A 212 -14.45 20.00 -3.20
CA LEU A 212 -14.95 19.09 -4.23
C LEU A 212 -14.58 17.63 -3.93
N ALA A 213 -13.35 17.37 -3.48
CA ALA A 213 -12.97 16.02 -3.08
C ALA A 213 -13.71 15.56 -1.82
N ALA A 214 -13.95 16.47 -0.87
CA ALA A 214 -14.76 16.18 0.31
C ALA A 214 -16.22 15.87 -0.06
N ASP A 215 -16.82 16.62 -0.99
CA ASP A 215 -18.17 16.41 -1.50
C ASP A 215 -18.29 15.09 -2.27
N PHE A 216 -17.28 14.74 -3.07
CA PHE A 216 -17.21 13.44 -3.72
C PHE A 216 -17.26 12.32 -2.69
N VAL A 217 -16.35 12.37 -1.71
CA VAL A 217 -16.26 11.37 -0.63
C VAL A 217 -17.57 11.29 0.17
N GLY A 218 -18.20 12.43 0.48
CA GLY A 218 -19.44 12.50 1.24
C GLY A 218 -20.67 11.97 0.51
N GLN A 219 -20.64 11.92 -0.82
CA GLN A 219 -21.74 11.41 -1.65
C GLN A 219 -21.63 9.90 -1.96
N LEU A 220 -20.48 9.28 -1.72
CA LEU A 220 -20.24 7.87 -2.02
C LEU A 220 -21.12 6.94 -1.19
N LYS A 221 -21.82 6.05 -1.89
CA LYS A 221 -22.54 4.92 -1.31
C LYS A 221 -21.88 3.62 -1.74
N GLU A 222 -22.22 2.55 -1.04
CA GLU A 222 -21.69 1.21 -1.31
C GLU A 222 -21.99 0.75 -2.73
N THR A 223 -23.18 1.07 -3.26
CA THR A 223 -23.62 0.69 -4.60
C THR A 223 -23.51 1.82 -5.62
N SER A 224 -22.72 2.86 -5.32
CA SER A 224 -22.63 4.01 -6.23
C SER A 224 -21.99 3.63 -7.56
N VAL A 225 -22.49 4.23 -8.65
CA VAL A 225 -21.83 4.17 -9.96
C VAL A 225 -21.14 5.50 -10.19
N ILE A 226 -19.82 5.47 -10.33
CA ILE A 226 -19.01 6.67 -10.53
C ILE A 226 -18.49 6.67 -11.94
N LYS A 227 -18.75 7.73 -12.70
CA LYS A 227 -18.16 7.93 -14.03
C LYS A 227 -17.22 9.12 -13.97
N VAL A 228 -16.00 8.91 -14.42
CA VAL A 228 -14.97 9.94 -14.52
C VAL A 228 -14.65 10.12 -16.00
N ASP A 229 -14.93 11.31 -16.51
CA ASP A 229 -14.48 11.72 -17.83
C ASP A 229 -13.13 12.43 -17.67
N PHE A 230 -12.16 12.04 -18.47
CA PHE A 230 -10.82 12.59 -18.43
C PHE A 230 -10.21 12.69 -19.82
N ARG A 231 -9.17 13.52 -19.97
CA ARG A 231 -8.39 13.64 -21.20
C ARG A 231 -6.95 13.21 -20.96
N THR A 232 -6.44 12.34 -21.84
CA THR A 232 -5.03 11.94 -21.80
C THR A 232 -4.15 12.99 -22.49
N PRO A 233 -3.01 13.39 -21.91
CA PRO A 233 -2.13 14.38 -22.53
C PRO A 233 -1.59 13.94 -23.89
N ASP A 234 -1.27 12.65 -24.01
CA ASP A 234 -0.54 12.08 -25.15
C ASP A 234 -1.42 12.02 -26.42
N SER A 235 -2.74 11.89 -26.29
CA SER A 235 -3.66 11.77 -27.43
C SER A 235 -4.69 12.90 -27.52
N GLY A 236 -4.89 13.67 -26.43
CA GLY A 236 -5.99 14.62 -26.30
C GLY A 236 -7.38 13.97 -26.29
N SER A 237 -7.46 12.64 -26.34
CA SER A 237 -8.73 11.89 -26.42
C SER A 237 -9.47 12.01 -25.10
N ALA A 238 -10.78 12.23 -25.19
CA ALA A 238 -11.68 12.10 -24.05
C ALA A 238 -11.96 10.62 -23.81
N GLU A 239 -11.70 10.16 -22.60
CA GLU A 239 -11.98 8.81 -22.12
C GLU A 239 -12.99 8.88 -20.97
N VAL A 240 -13.75 7.79 -20.81
CA VAL A 240 -14.68 7.62 -19.69
C VAL A 240 -14.29 6.36 -18.94
N TYR A 241 -14.07 6.49 -17.65
CA TYR A 241 -13.85 5.36 -16.76
C TYR A 241 -15.02 5.23 -15.79
N THR A 242 -15.53 4.01 -15.63
CA THR A 242 -16.66 3.72 -14.75
C THR A 242 -16.19 2.83 -13.60
N LEU A 243 -16.40 3.30 -12.38
CA LEU A 243 -16.29 2.49 -11.16
C LEU A 243 -17.68 2.00 -10.79
N GLU A 244 -17.84 0.68 -10.82
CA GLU A 244 -19.07 -0.02 -10.48
C GLU A 244 -18.78 -1.41 -9.88
N GLY A 245 -19.84 -2.12 -9.49
CA GLY A 245 -19.73 -3.42 -8.83
C GLY A 245 -18.90 -3.32 -7.55
N ASN A 246 -17.88 -4.18 -7.42
CA ASN A 246 -17.04 -4.25 -6.21
C ASN A 246 -16.12 -3.03 -6.04
N SER A 247 -15.96 -2.16 -7.05
CA SER A 247 -15.09 -0.99 -6.94
C SER A 247 -15.61 0.07 -5.98
N ALA A 248 -16.92 0.30 -5.96
CA ALA A 248 -17.54 1.33 -5.10
C ALA A 248 -17.48 0.97 -3.61
N PRO A 249 -17.79 -0.27 -3.18
CA PRO A 249 -17.56 -0.71 -1.80
C PRO A 249 -16.10 -0.57 -1.37
N ILE A 250 -15.15 -1.01 -2.22
CA ILE A 250 -13.70 -0.90 -1.94
C ILE A 250 -13.29 0.55 -1.75
N LEU A 251 -13.69 1.44 -2.67
CA LEU A 251 -13.38 2.86 -2.58
C LEU A 251 -13.95 3.47 -1.30
N LYS A 252 -15.18 3.13 -0.95
CA LYS A 252 -15.82 3.62 0.27
C LYS A 252 -15.09 3.15 1.53
N ALA A 253 -14.77 1.86 1.59
CA ALA A 253 -14.02 1.25 2.69
C ALA A 253 -12.61 1.84 2.85
N SER A 254 -12.01 2.30 1.76
CA SER A 254 -10.67 2.89 1.76
C SER A 254 -10.59 4.24 2.47
N ILE A 255 -11.69 5.01 2.53
CA ILE A 255 -11.72 6.36 3.13
C ILE A 255 -11.25 6.37 4.60
N PRO A 256 -11.88 5.63 5.54
CA PRO A 256 -11.44 5.63 6.93
C PRO A 256 -10.04 5.05 7.10
N LEU A 257 -9.65 4.03 6.31
CA LEU A 257 -8.31 3.45 6.35
C LEU A 257 -7.25 4.47 5.96
N LEU A 258 -7.43 5.17 4.83
CA LEU A 258 -6.52 6.20 4.35
C LEU A 258 -6.30 7.30 5.37
N LYS A 259 -7.40 7.84 5.90
CA LYS A 259 -7.35 8.90 6.89
C LYS A 259 -6.59 8.46 8.15
N LYS A 260 -6.92 7.27 8.68
CA LYS A 260 -6.28 6.73 9.88
C LYS A 260 -4.81 6.40 9.68
N ALA A 261 -4.48 5.81 8.53
CA ALA A 261 -3.11 5.54 8.17
C ALA A 261 -2.30 6.83 8.07
N ALA A 262 -2.79 7.85 7.35
CA ALA A 262 -2.09 9.12 7.21
C ALA A 262 -1.91 9.86 8.55
N GLU A 263 -2.89 9.79 9.44
CA GLU A 263 -2.79 10.35 10.81
C GLU A 263 -1.77 9.60 11.68
N ALA A 264 -1.62 8.29 11.47
CA ALA A 264 -0.74 7.42 12.26
C ALA A 264 0.65 7.24 11.65
N TYR A 265 0.83 7.59 10.37
CA TYR A 265 2.05 7.35 9.63
C TYR A 265 3.16 8.23 10.19
N SER A 266 4.22 7.60 10.66
CA SER A 266 5.39 8.29 11.19
C SER A 266 6.61 7.54 10.69
N PRO A 267 6.99 7.75 9.42
CA PRO A 267 8.20 7.16 8.88
C PRO A 267 9.35 7.71 9.72
N LYS A 268 10.02 6.83 10.46
CA LYS A 268 11.25 7.21 11.16
C LYS A 268 12.28 7.60 10.10
N PRO A 269 12.98 8.74 10.29
CA PRO A 269 14.09 9.14 9.42
C PRO A 269 15.23 8.12 9.46
#